data_AF-A0A5C4XJ43-F1
#
_entry.id   AF-A0A5C4XJ43-F1
#
_cell.length_a   1.000
_cell.length_b   1.000
_cell.length_c   1.000
_cell.angle_alpha   90.00
_cell.angle_beta   90.00
_cell.angle_gamma   90.00
#
_symmetry.space_group_name_H-M   'P 1'
#
loop_
_entity.id
_entity.type
_entity.pdbx_description
1 polymer ?
#
loop_
_entity_poly.entity_id
_entity_poly.type
_entity_poly.pdbx_seq_one_letter_code
_entity_poly.pdbx_strand_id
1 'polypeptide(L)'
;MARAVQVHQTDTPPPVPAAVDAFLKQECSELDKIMAELEARRDADAARAEKLEAQKCEAQRRREERRTASLEAQQAPYKRLQDFTPSADMPAPLRACYAPRRLKVKPTAPPPVADLMNLDALRPQRGKGADTEGAGVWAQLLGELARHALTVRPDLYRRADGSLPPQMVLHLPNELMAAQVDKDVSTLRRWTPILEALGYIDARPHYTTMTTRDGQRIPVIDGTLYAIRLQPGHKAKLTYQDLNAQYRNLDEDRQAGRTAWKVVQRAEQLAEWEAAKAENANGVPDAEKNMRGSTAHPMKAQYLKDQLKAWAVTPGQVQDPLFADPRIFSTEELEEAVKTVQDVIYLLPTVAESDANKRAALVGILGTALAHALEDDHSQRWYCKAIWNAWNAEVEGRGGLQVLAAQLARLDVDRHEWGSLKRPAALLNARLRAA
;
A
#
# COMPACT_ATOMS: atom_id res chain seq x y z
N MET A 1 -33.77 73.25 66.48
CA MET A 1 -32.59 73.31 65.59
C MET A 1 -32.89 72.49 64.34
N ALA A 2 -33.33 73.12 63.27
CA ALA A 2 -33.48 72.50 61.95
C ALA A 2 -33.15 73.59 60.91
N ARG A 3 -32.02 73.44 60.22
CA ARG A 3 -31.53 74.37 59.20
C ARG A 3 -32.40 74.22 57.95
N ALA A 4 -33.16 75.26 57.63
CA ALA A 4 -33.77 75.45 56.33
C ALA A 4 -32.65 75.74 55.31
N VAL A 5 -32.43 74.81 54.38
CA VAL A 5 -31.59 75.02 53.21
C VAL A 5 -32.50 75.48 52.08
N GLN A 6 -32.38 76.75 51.71
CA GLN A 6 -32.92 77.31 50.48
C GLN A 6 -32.29 76.56 49.29
N VAL A 7 -33.11 75.84 48.53
CA VAL A 7 -32.74 75.37 47.20
C VAL A 7 -33.00 76.52 46.23
N HIS A 8 -31.92 77.14 45.76
CA HIS A 8 -31.97 78.15 44.71
C HIS A 8 -32.48 77.53 43.40
N GLN A 9 -33.60 78.07 42.89
CA GLN A 9 -33.96 78.00 41.47
C GLN A 9 -33.04 78.92 40.68
N THR A 10 -32.07 78.32 39.97
CA THR A 10 -31.30 78.82 38.82
C THR A 10 -30.56 77.57 38.31
N ASP A 11 -30.69 77.02 37.12
CA ASP A 11 -30.70 77.60 35.79
C ASP A 11 -31.38 76.61 34.83
N THR A 12 -32.35 77.07 34.04
CA THR A 12 -32.73 76.36 32.82
C THR A 12 -31.58 76.49 31.82
N PRO A 13 -31.00 75.38 31.31
CA PRO A 13 -29.95 75.47 30.32
C PRO A 13 -30.46 76.17 29.05
N PRO A 14 -29.63 76.97 28.36
CA PRO A 14 -30.03 77.67 27.15
C PRO A 14 -30.49 76.66 26.09
N PRO A 15 -31.50 77.00 25.28
CA PRO A 15 -31.99 76.10 24.23
C PRO A 15 -30.83 75.76 23.29
N VAL A 16 -30.61 74.46 23.08
CA VAL A 16 -29.59 73.97 22.15
C VAL A 16 -29.83 74.65 20.80
N PRO A 17 -28.81 75.28 20.20
CA PRO A 17 -28.99 75.98 18.93
C PRO A 17 -29.48 74.99 17.88
N ALA A 18 -30.58 75.32 17.19
CA ALA A 18 -31.27 74.42 16.24
C ALA A 18 -30.35 73.82 15.16
N ALA A 19 -29.19 74.43 14.90
CA ALA A 19 -28.16 73.92 14.00
C ALA A 19 -27.49 72.62 14.50
N VAL A 20 -27.31 72.46 15.82
CA VAL A 20 -26.71 71.25 16.42
C VAL A 20 -27.69 70.07 16.34
N ASP A 21 -28.97 70.34 16.56
CA ASP A 21 -30.03 69.33 16.40
C ASP A 21 -30.18 68.85 14.96
N ALA A 22 -30.03 69.76 13.97
CA ALA A 22 -30.07 69.40 12.56
C ALA A 22 -28.86 68.52 12.16
N PHE A 23 -27.67 68.84 12.67
CA PHE A 23 -26.45 68.06 12.42
C PHE A 23 -26.54 66.66 13.02
N LEU A 24 -26.95 66.53 14.28
CA LEU A 24 -27.11 65.22 14.94
C LEU A 24 -28.17 64.36 14.26
N LYS A 25 -29.29 64.96 13.81
CA LYS A 25 -30.30 64.24 13.02
C LYS A 25 -29.76 63.74 11.68
N GLN A 26 -28.89 64.52 11.04
CA GLN A 26 -28.25 64.10 9.80
C GLN A 26 -27.26 62.95 10.03
N GLU A 27 -26.43 63.02 11.08
CA GLU A 27 -25.51 61.92 11.43
C GLU A 27 -26.26 60.64 11.81
N CYS A 28 -27.33 60.72 12.60
CA CYS A 28 -28.15 59.55 12.91
C CYS A 28 -28.77 58.95 11.64
N SER A 29 -29.26 59.78 10.71
CA SER A 29 -29.81 59.29 9.45
C SER A 29 -28.77 58.61 8.55
N GLU A 30 -27.52 59.09 8.56
CA GLU A 30 -26.44 58.45 7.79
C GLU A 30 -26.00 57.14 8.45
N LEU A 31 -25.94 57.08 9.79
CA LEU A 31 -25.66 55.84 10.51
C LEU A 31 -26.74 54.77 10.27
N ASP A 32 -28.02 55.16 10.26
CA ASP A 32 -29.12 54.24 9.95
C ASP A 32 -28.99 53.65 8.53
N LYS A 33 -28.57 54.47 7.54
CA LYS A 33 -28.30 53.98 6.18
C LYS A 33 -27.14 52.98 6.16
N ILE A 34 -26.04 53.29 6.85
CA ILE A 34 -24.87 52.41 6.92
C ILE A 34 -25.23 51.09 7.59
N MET A 35 -25.99 51.11 8.69
CA MET A 35 -26.45 49.89 9.35
C MET A 35 -27.35 49.06 8.43
N ALA A 36 -28.29 49.68 7.74
CA ALA A 36 -29.16 48.99 6.79
C ALA A 36 -28.37 48.34 5.64
N GLU A 37 -27.34 49.02 5.12
CA GLU A 37 -26.45 48.44 4.10
C GLU A 37 -25.63 47.26 4.61
N LEU A 38 -25.13 47.31 5.85
CA LEU A 38 -24.38 46.22 6.46
C LEU A 38 -25.26 45.01 6.74
N GLU A 39 -26.49 45.21 7.19
CA GLU A 39 -27.48 44.14 7.37
C GLU A 39 -27.81 43.48 6.04
N ALA A 40 -28.08 44.27 4.98
CA ALA A 40 -28.33 43.74 3.65
C ALA A 40 -27.15 42.93 3.08
N ARG A 41 -25.90 43.36 3.35
CA ARG A 41 -24.70 42.59 2.96
C ARG A 41 -24.59 41.28 3.74
N ARG A 42 -24.84 41.31 5.05
CA ARG A 42 -24.81 40.11 5.90
C ARG A 42 -25.83 39.08 5.43
N ASP A 43 -27.04 39.52 5.10
CA ASP A 43 -28.10 38.62 4.62
C ASP A 43 -27.78 38.06 3.24
N ALA A 44 -27.18 38.86 2.34
CA ALA A 44 -26.72 38.39 1.05
C ALA A 44 -25.60 37.34 1.16
N ASP A 45 -24.67 37.51 2.11
CA ASP A 45 -23.58 36.55 2.34
C ASP A 45 -24.10 35.27 3.02
N ALA A 46 -25.08 35.38 3.92
CA ALA A 46 -25.78 34.21 4.49
C ALA A 46 -26.49 33.39 3.39
N ALA A 47 -27.20 34.05 2.46
CA ALA A 47 -27.85 33.38 1.34
C ALA A 47 -26.85 32.71 0.38
N ARG A 48 -25.67 33.31 0.18
CA ARG A 48 -24.59 32.70 -0.62
C ARG A 48 -24.01 31.46 0.07
N ALA A 49 -23.82 31.50 1.38
CA ALA A 49 -23.34 30.36 2.16
C ALA A 49 -24.32 29.19 2.11
N GLU A 50 -25.62 29.45 2.27
CA GLU A 50 -26.67 28.43 2.17
C GLU A 50 -26.71 27.80 0.77
N LYS A 51 -26.61 28.61 -0.30
CA LYS A 51 -26.54 28.12 -1.67
C LYS A 51 -25.31 27.24 -1.91
N LEU A 52 -24.17 27.58 -1.32
CA LEU A 52 -22.95 26.80 -1.44
C LEU A 52 -23.06 25.45 -0.73
N GLU A 53 -23.65 25.41 0.47
CA GLU A 53 -23.91 24.16 1.20
C GLU A 53 -24.89 23.25 0.45
N ALA A 54 -25.95 23.82 -0.13
CA ALA A 54 -26.87 23.06 -0.99
C ALA A 54 -26.14 22.43 -2.20
N GLN A 55 -25.24 23.17 -2.85
CA GLN A 55 -24.43 22.65 -3.96
C GLN A 55 -23.47 21.54 -3.52
N LYS A 56 -22.85 21.67 -2.34
CA LYS A 56 -21.99 20.61 -1.78
C LYS A 56 -22.78 19.33 -1.51
N CYS A 57 -23.97 19.46 -0.92
CA CYS A 57 -24.85 18.33 -0.62
C CYS A 57 -25.28 17.60 -1.91
N GLU A 58 -25.67 18.35 -2.96
CA GLU A 58 -26.03 17.75 -4.26
C GLU A 58 -24.82 17.08 -4.94
N ALA A 59 -23.63 17.68 -4.87
CA ALA A 59 -22.41 17.10 -5.41
C ALA A 59 -22.03 15.80 -4.68
N GLN A 60 -22.24 15.73 -3.37
CA GLN A 60 -22.03 14.52 -2.58
C GLN A 60 -23.03 13.42 -2.97
N ARG A 61 -24.32 13.76 -3.12
CA ARG A 61 -25.34 12.81 -3.59
C ARG A 61 -24.98 12.23 -4.95
N ARG A 62 -24.57 13.06 -5.92
CA ARG A 62 -24.11 12.60 -7.25
C ARG A 62 -22.87 11.71 -7.18
N ARG A 63 -21.96 11.92 -6.21
CA ARG A 63 -20.80 11.05 -6.00
C ARG A 63 -21.22 9.69 -5.45
N GLU A 64 -22.16 9.65 -4.52
CA GLU A 64 -22.71 8.41 -3.96
C GLU A 64 -23.53 7.63 -4.99
N GLU A 65 -24.33 8.30 -5.82
CA GLU A 65 -25.02 7.72 -6.98
C GLU A 65 -24.02 7.11 -7.98
N ARG A 66 -22.90 7.80 -8.27
CA ARG A 66 -21.84 7.24 -9.14
C ARG A 66 -21.12 6.07 -8.49
N ARG A 67 -20.91 6.10 -7.17
CA ARG A 67 -20.25 5.02 -6.42
C ARG A 67 -21.13 3.78 -6.37
N THR A 68 -22.43 3.94 -6.13
CA THR A 68 -23.40 2.84 -6.15
C THR A 68 -23.56 2.28 -7.56
N ALA A 69 -23.68 3.11 -8.60
CA ALA A 69 -23.69 2.65 -9.99
C ALA A 69 -22.39 1.93 -10.39
N SER A 70 -21.23 2.38 -9.91
CA SER A 70 -19.95 1.70 -10.14
C SER A 70 -19.83 0.38 -9.38
N LEU A 71 -20.44 0.27 -8.20
CA LEU A 71 -20.49 -0.98 -7.43
C LEU A 71 -21.46 -1.98 -8.07
N GLU A 72 -22.62 -1.54 -8.58
CA GLU A 72 -23.52 -2.38 -9.37
C GLU A 72 -22.88 -2.82 -10.69
N ALA A 73 -22.13 -1.95 -11.38
CA ALA A 73 -21.37 -2.32 -12.57
C ALA A 73 -20.24 -3.31 -12.28
N GLN A 74 -19.69 -3.30 -11.05
CA GLN A 74 -18.68 -4.27 -10.59
C GLN A 74 -19.29 -5.56 -10.02
N GLN A 75 -20.54 -5.52 -9.56
CA GLN A 75 -21.31 -6.68 -9.07
C GLN A 75 -22.15 -7.37 -10.15
N ALA A 76 -22.26 -6.78 -11.35
CA ALA A 76 -22.64 -7.55 -12.53
C ALA A 76 -21.70 -8.78 -12.60
N PRO A 77 -22.23 -10.00 -12.75
CA PRO A 77 -21.44 -11.21 -12.62
C PRO A 77 -20.49 -11.31 -13.82
N TYR A 78 -19.34 -10.64 -13.72
CA TYR A 78 -18.15 -11.04 -14.44
C TYR A 78 -17.77 -12.39 -13.86
N LYS A 79 -18.38 -13.46 -14.40
CA LYS A 79 -17.68 -14.72 -14.56
C LYS A 79 -16.32 -14.32 -15.11
N ARG A 80 -15.26 -14.50 -14.31
CA ARG A 80 -13.90 -14.26 -14.81
C ARG A 80 -13.82 -15.05 -16.10
N LEU A 81 -13.25 -14.47 -17.15
CA LEU A 81 -13.06 -15.16 -18.43
C LEU A 81 -12.24 -16.48 -18.27
N GLN A 82 -11.65 -16.67 -17.08
CA GLN A 82 -10.89 -17.83 -16.64
C GLN A 82 -11.76 -18.97 -16.06
N ASP A 83 -13.03 -18.72 -15.73
CA ASP A 83 -13.94 -19.69 -15.11
C ASP A 83 -14.92 -20.33 -16.12
N PHE A 84 -14.78 -20.03 -17.41
CA PHE A 84 -15.56 -20.66 -18.47
C PHE A 84 -14.88 -21.97 -18.87
N THR A 85 -15.14 -23.05 -18.14
CA THR A 85 -14.91 -24.41 -18.65
C THR A 85 -15.96 -24.70 -19.72
N PRO A 86 -15.60 -24.78 -21.02
CA PRO A 86 -16.57 -25.08 -22.05
C PRO A 86 -17.19 -26.46 -21.80
N SER A 87 -18.51 -26.57 -21.94
CA SER A 87 -19.24 -27.84 -21.79
C SER A 87 -18.61 -28.93 -22.66
N ALA A 88 -18.60 -30.16 -22.14
CA ALA A 88 -18.04 -31.35 -22.80
C ALA A 88 -18.74 -31.69 -24.13
N ASP A 89 -19.90 -31.07 -24.41
CA ASP A 89 -20.72 -31.31 -25.60
C ASP A 89 -20.39 -30.35 -26.76
N MET A 90 -19.49 -29.39 -26.57
CA MET A 90 -19.21 -28.35 -27.58
C MET A 90 -18.30 -28.88 -28.72
N PRO A 91 -18.56 -28.60 -30.01
CA PRO A 91 -17.72 -29.08 -31.12
C PRO A 91 -16.23 -28.71 -30.96
N ALA A 92 -15.33 -29.65 -31.27
CA ALA A 92 -13.88 -29.50 -31.13
C ALA A 92 -13.27 -28.19 -31.70
N PRO A 93 -13.67 -27.70 -32.90
CA PRO A 93 -13.10 -26.46 -33.44
C PRO A 93 -13.51 -25.21 -32.63
N LEU A 94 -14.68 -25.20 -31.99
CA LEU A 94 -15.11 -24.09 -31.14
C LEU A 94 -14.42 -24.14 -29.78
N ARG A 95 -14.19 -25.34 -29.21
CA ARG A 95 -13.40 -25.53 -27.98
C ARG A 95 -11.98 -24.97 -28.11
N ALA A 96 -11.38 -25.03 -29.31
CA ALA A 96 -10.06 -24.46 -29.59
C ALA A 96 -10.02 -22.92 -29.54
N CYS A 97 -11.15 -22.24 -29.72
CA CYS A 97 -11.25 -20.78 -29.63
C CYS A 97 -11.33 -20.26 -28.18
N TYR A 98 -11.76 -21.11 -27.23
CA TYR A 98 -11.94 -20.76 -25.81
C TYR A 98 -10.83 -21.28 -24.89
N ALA A 99 -9.93 -22.13 -25.39
CA ALA A 99 -8.71 -22.43 -24.64
C ALA A 99 -7.94 -21.11 -24.46
N PRO A 100 -7.60 -20.69 -23.22
CA PRO A 100 -6.78 -19.50 -23.04
C PRO A 100 -5.53 -19.72 -23.88
N ARG A 101 -5.32 -18.86 -24.89
CA ARG A 101 -4.04 -18.77 -25.61
C ARG A 101 -3.01 -18.32 -24.58
N ARG A 102 -2.54 -19.25 -23.76
CA ARG A 102 -1.30 -19.11 -23.01
C ARG A 102 -0.25 -18.99 -24.08
N LEU A 103 0.07 -17.75 -24.45
CA LEU A 103 1.26 -17.42 -25.20
C LEU A 103 2.39 -18.15 -24.48
N LYS A 104 2.86 -19.27 -25.04
CA LYS A 104 4.06 -19.98 -24.59
C LYS A 104 5.28 -19.14 -25.00
N VAL A 105 5.32 -17.89 -24.56
CA VAL A 105 6.51 -17.05 -24.69
C VAL A 105 7.42 -17.52 -23.57
N LYS A 106 8.49 -18.21 -23.95
CA LYS A 106 9.58 -18.53 -23.02
C LYS A 106 10.06 -17.18 -22.47
N PRO A 107 9.93 -16.90 -21.17
CA PRO A 107 10.23 -15.58 -20.66
C PRO A 107 11.73 -15.31 -20.79
N THR A 108 12.11 -14.52 -21.80
CA THR A 108 13.46 -13.95 -21.83
C THR A 108 13.58 -13.01 -20.64
N ALA A 109 14.48 -13.32 -19.72
CA ALA A 109 14.80 -12.43 -18.60
C ALA A 109 15.59 -11.22 -19.12
N PRO A 110 15.34 -10.00 -18.60
CA PRO A 110 16.13 -8.84 -18.96
C PRO A 110 17.58 -9.02 -18.48
N PRO A 111 18.57 -8.49 -19.23
CA PRO A 111 19.97 -8.59 -18.86
C PRO A 111 20.24 -7.94 -17.48
N PRO A 112 21.26 -8.41 -16.74
CA PRO A 112 21.71 -7.76 -15.53
C PRO A 112 22.23 -6.35 -15.86
N VAL A 113 22.21 -5.45 -14.86
CA VAL A 113 22.65 -4.06 -15.05
C VAL A 113 24.12 -3.97 -15.47
N ALA A 114 24.96 -4.91 -15.03
CA ALA A 114 26.36 -5.01 -15.41
C ALA A 114 26.57 -5.18 -16.92
N ASP A 115 25.63 -5.82 -17.62
CA ASP A 115 25.70 -6.01 -19.07
C ASP A 115 25.19 -4.78 -19.83
N LEU A 116 24.43 -3.93 -19.14
CA LEU A 116 23.87 -2.71 -19.71
C LEU A 116 24.83 -1.52 -19.55
N MET A 117 25.65 -1.48 -18.50
CA MET A 117 26.60 -0.37 -18.29
C MET A 117 27.80 -0.80 -17.45
N ASN A 118 28.91 -0.07 -17.63
CA ASN A 118 30.14 -0.29 -16.87
C ASN A 118 29.98 0.21 -15.42
N LEU A 119 29.62 -0.69 -14.51
CA LEU A 119 29.49 -0.41 -13.07
C LEU A 119 30.83 -0.04 -12.43
N ASP A 120 31.97 -0.49 -12.97
CA ASP A 120 33.28 -0.19 -12.42
C ASP A 120 33.66 1.28 -12.62
N ALA A 121 33.13 1.92 -13.66
CA ALA A 121 33.26 3.38 -13.85
C ALA A 121 32.50 4.19 -12.79
N LEU A 122 31.55 3.57 -12.08
CA LEU A 122 30.78 4.19 -11.00
C LEU A 122 31.34 3.84 -9.61
N ARG A 123 32.37 3.00 -9.50
CA ARG A 123 33.02 2.71 -8.23
C ARG A 123 33.84 3.92 -7.78
N PRO A 124 33.79 4.31 -6.50
CA PRO A 124 34.63 5.39 -5.99
C PRO A 124 36.11 5.03 -6.17
N GLN A 125 36.86 5.88 -6.88
CA GLN A 125 38.32 5.75 -6.92
C GLN A 125 38.91 6.40 -5.65
N ARG A 126 39.93 5.76 -5.07
CA ARG A 126 40.55 6.19 -3.81
C ARG A 126 40.97 7.67 -3.90
N GLY A 127 40.37 8.54 -3.09
CA GLY A 127 40.66 9.99 -3.04
C GLY A 127 39.89 10.87 -4.05
N LYS A 128 39.10 10.30 -4.96
CA LYS A 128 38.19 11.01 -5.88
C LYS A 128 36.93 10.15 -6.13
N GLY A 129 35.88 10.38 -5.35
CA GLY A 129 34.66 9.57 -5.47
C GLY A 129 33.52 9.86 -4.50
N ALA A 130 33.62 10.92 -3.68
CA ALA A 130 32.59 11.23 -2.68
C ALA A 130 31.18 11.41 -3.27
N ASP A 131 31.08 11.78 -4.56
CA ASP A 131 29.80 12.01 -5.23
C ASP A 131 29.29 10.83 -6.08
N THR A 132 30.10 9.78 -6.33
CA THR A 132 29.68 8.60 -7.12
C THR A 132 29.44 7.34 -6.27
N GLU A 133 29.84 7.38 -5.00
CA GLU A 133 29.74 6.28 -4.04
C GLU A 133 28.28 5.88 -3.76
N GLY A 134 27.74 4.97 -4.58
CA GLY A 134 26.39 4.45 -4.47
C GLY A 134 25.53 4.60 -5.73
N ALA A 135 25.97 5.36 -6.74
CA ALA A 135 25.25 5.48 -8.02
C ALA A 135 25.05 4.11 -8.70
N GLY A 136 26.05 3.22 -8.62
CA GLY A 136 25.95 1.84 -9.10
C GLY A 136 24.92 1.01 -8.34
N VAL A 137 24.86 1.14 -7.00
CA VAL A 137 23.88 0.45 -6.14
C VAL A 137 22.46 0.94 -6.45
N TRP A 138 22.29 2.24 -6.61
CA TRP A 138 21.01 2.83 -7.00
C TRP A 138 20.55 2.36 -8.39
N ALA A 139 21.47 2.28 -9.34
CA ALA A 139 21.17 1.78 -10.67
C ALA A 139 20.83 0.28 -10.71
N GLN A 140 21.46 -0.53 -9.84
CA GLN A 140 21.09 -1.92 -9.61
C GLN A 140 19.68 -2.03 -9.02
N LEU A 141 19.32 -1.21 -8.03
CA LEU A 141 17.99 -1.15 -7.46
C LEU A 141 16.92 -0.81 -8.51
N LEU A 142 17.15 0.23 -9.33
CA LEU A 142 16.28 0.57 -10.45
C LEU A 142 16.11 -0.62 -11.42
N GLY A 143 17.21 -1.30 -11.75
CA GLY A 143 17.18 -2.50 -12.58
C GLY A 143 16.38 -3.62 -11.94
N GLU A 144 16.55 -3.89 -10.65
CA GLU A 144 15.79 -4.90 -9.89
C GLU A 144 14.29 -4.62 -9.90
N LEU A 145 13.88 -3.38 -9.60
CA LEU A 145 12.49 -2.95 -9.64
C LEU A 145 11.92 -3.12 -11.05
N ALA A 146 12.74 -2.83 -12.06
CA ALA A 146 12.34 -2.98 -13.44
C ALA A 146 12.04 -4.45 -13.81
N ARG A 147 12.92 -5.40 -13.42
CA ARG A 147 12.65 -6.83 -13.66
C ARG A 147 11.44 -7.32 -12.86
N HIS A 148 11.27 -6.83 -11.63
CA HIS A 148 10.14 -7.21 -10.79
C HIS A 148 8.82 -6.82 -11.45
N ALA A 149 8.69 -5.57 -11.91
CA ALA A 149 7.47 -5.11 -12.57
C ALA A 149 7.17 -5.89 -13.87
N LEU A 150 8.20 -6.20 -14.67
CA LEU A 150 8.06 -7.07 -15.86
C LEU A 150 7.61 -8.50 -15.52
N THR A 151 8.01 -9.02 -14.36
CA THR A 151 7.66 -10.37 -13.91
C THR A 151 6.23 -10.44 -13.42
N VAL A 152 5.78 -9.41 -12.68
CA VAL A 152 4.42 -9.34 -12.12
C VAL A 152 3.38 -8.94 -13.18
N ARG A 153 3.74 -8.06 -14.13
CA ARG A 153 2.84 -7.56 -15.18
C ARG A 153 3.42 -7.75 -16.58
N PRO A 154 3.66 -9.00 -17.03
CA PRO A 154 4.26 -9.24 -18.35
C PRO A 154 3.39 -8.69 -19.48
N ASP A 155 2.05 -8.74 -19.35
CA ASP A 155 1.12 -8.35 -20.42
C ASP A 155 1.05 -6.84 -20.66
N LEU A 156 1.41 -6.01 -19.66
CA LEU A 156 1.42 -4.55 -19.83
C LEU A 156 2.65 -4.04 -20.57
N TYR A 157 3.76 -4.78 -20.49
CA TYR A 157 5.06 -4.28 -20.90
C TYR A 157 5.71 -5.10 -22.03
N ARG A 158 5.33 -6.36 -22.21
CA ARG A 158 5.82 -7.15 -23.35
C ARG A 158 5.13 -6.72 -24.63
N ARG A 159 5.90 -6.76 -25.71
CA ARG A 159 5.39 -6.57 -27.06
C ARG A 159 4.56 -7.80 -27.47
N ALA A 160 3.71 -7.64 -28.48
CA ALA A 160 2.88 -8.71 -29.01
C ALA A 160 3.67 -9.94 -29.50
N ASP A 161 4.94 -9.74 -29.86
CA ASP A 161 5.90 -10.78 -30.26
C ASP A 161 6.56 -11.50 -29.08
N GLY A 162 6.24 -11.11 -27.83
CA GLY A 162 6.81 -11.66 -26.60
C GLY A 162 8.19 -11.09 -26.22
N SER A 163 8.76 -10.21 -27.05
CA SER A 163 10.05 -9.57 -26.78
C SER A 163 9.95 -8.52 -25.67
N LEU A 164 11.08 -8.30 -24.99
CA LEU A 164 11.20 -7.26 -23.96
C LEU A 164 11.22 -5.87 -24.61
N PRO A 165 10.61 -4.86 -23.99
CA PRO A 165 10.74 -3.49 -24.45
C PRO A 165 12.20 -3.00 -24.25
N PRO A 166 12.68 -2.06 -25.08
CA PRO A 166 14.05 -1.53 -25.00
C PRO A 166 14.31 -0.72 -23.72
N GLN A 167 13.25 -0.18 -23.14
CA GLN A 167 13.23 0.52 -21.87
C GLN A 167 11.90 0.29 -21.16
N MET A 168 11.83 0.64 -19.88
CA MET A 168 10.58 0.70 -19.14
C MET A 168 10.53 1.96 -18.29
N VAL A 169 9.34 2.54 -18.15
CA VAL A 169 9.12 3.73 -17.33
C VAL A 169 8.47 3.33 -16.02
N LEU A 170 9.08 3.75 -14.91
CA LEU A 170 8.54 3.57 -13.56
C LEU A 170 8.32 4.92 -12.89
N HIS A 171 7.19 5.07 -12.20
CA HIS A 171 6.95 6.17 -11.26
C HIS A 171 7.42 5.74 -9.87
N LEU A 172 8.46 6.38 -9.36
CA LEU A 172 9.05 6.03 -8.06
C LEU A 172 9.19 7.29 -7.18
N PRO A 173 8.87 7.21 -5.88
CA PRO A 173 9.08 8.30 -4.95
C PRO A 173 10.56 8.37 -4.52
N ASN A 174 11.15 9.56 -4.65
CA ASN A 174 12.58 9.73 -4.37
C ASN A 174 12.92 9.54 -2.90
N GLU A 175 11.99 9.82 -2.01
CA GLU A 175 12.13 9.66 -0.57
C GLU A 175 12.34 8.17 -0.21
N LEU A 176 11.54 7.26 -0.80
CA LEU A 176 11.72 5.83 -0.58
C LEU A 176 12.98 5.29 -1.24
N MET A 177 13.28 5.74 -2.47
CA MET A 177 14.49 5.35 -3.16
C MET A 177 15.74 5.74 -2.36
N ALA A 178 15.74 6.96 -1.79
CA ALA A 178 16.83 7.49 -1.01
C ALA A 178 16.97 6.74 0.33
N ALA A 179 15.85 6.51 1.02
CA ALA A 179 15.82 5.71 2.25
C ALA A 179 16.31 4.27 2.05
N GLN A 180 16.01 3.64 0.92
CA GLN A 180 16.44 2.26 0.62
C GLN A 180 17.97 2.15 0.44
N VAL A 181 18.60 3.18 -0.12
CA VAL A 181 20.07 3.22 -0.31
C VAL A 181 20.79 3.92 0.85
N ASP A 182 20.05 4.28 1.92
CA ASP A 182 20.54 5.00 3.08
C ASP A 182 21.26 6.31 2.73
N LYS A 183 20.63 7.13 1.88
CA LYS A 183 21.13 8.44 1.44
C LYS A 183 20.02 9.49 1.46
N ASP A 184 20.43 10.75 1.34
CA ASP A 184 19.52 11.87 1.12
C ASP A 184 19.00 11.94 -0.33
N VAL A 185 17.81 12.49 -0.49
CA VAL A 185 17.22 12.80 -1.81
C VAL A 185 18.12 13.71 -2.65
N SER A 186 18.87 14.61 -2.01
CA SER A 186 19.86 15.47 -2.68
C SER A 186 20.98 14.68 -3.36
N THR A 187 21.35 13.53 -2.81
CA THR A 187 22.35 12.62 -3.36
C THR A 187 21.82 11.92 -4.61
N LEU A 188 20.56 11.48 -4.60
CA LEU A 188 19.93 10.94 -5.83
C LEU A 188 19.87 11.99 -6.94
N ARG A 189 19.60 13.26 -6.62
CA ARG A 189 19.64 14.36 -7.59
C ARG A 189 21.03 14.56 -8.20
N ARG A 190 22.10 14.34 -7.43
CA ARG A 190 23.48 14.36 -7.95
C ARG A 190 23.80 13.15 -8.83
N TRP A 191 23.28 11.96 -8.51
CA TRP A 191 23.51 10.74 -9.30
C TRP A 191 22.72 10.69 -10.60
N THR A 192 21.56 11.35 -10.63
CA THR A 192 20.68 11.40 -11.81
C THR A 192 21.42 11.81 -13.09
N PRO A 193 22.10 12.98 -13.18
CA PRO A 193 22.80 13.39 -14.39
C PRO A 193 23.94 12.44 -14.79
N ILE A 194 24.54 11.72 -13.83
CA ILE A 194 25.59 10.72 -14.09
C ILE A 194 25.00 9.53 -14.84
N LEU A 195 23.87 8.98 -14.37
CA LEU A 195 23.20 7.87 -15.02
C LEU A 195 22.52 8.27 -16.35
N GLU A 196 22.08 9.53 -16.48
CA GLU A 196 21.59 10.10 -17.75
C GLU A 196 22.70 10.25 -18.79
N ALA A 197 23.90 10.70 -18.38
CA ALA A 197 25.07 10.80 -19.25
C ALA A 197 25.50 9.42 -19.78
N LEU A 198 25.37 8.37 -18.97
CA LEU A 198 25.58 6.97 -19.37
C LEU A 198 24.46 6.41 -20.26
N GLY A 199 23.37 7.16 -20.45
CA GLY A 199 22.19 6.75 -21.20
C GLY A 199 21.41 5.58 -20.57
N TYR A 200 21.69 5.29 -19.29
CA TYR A 200 21.02 4.21 -18.56
C TYR A 200 19.61 4.62 -18.12
N ILE A 201 19.45 5.88 -17.71
CA ILE A 201 18.14 6.45 -17.37
C ILE A 201 17.86 7.76 -18.09
N ASP A 202 16.59 8.14 -18.12
CA ASP A 202 16.12 9.53 -18.27
C ASP A 202 15.11 9.79 -17.16
N ALA A 203 15.32 10.85 -16.38
CA ALA A 203 14.56 11.12 -15.17
C ALA A 203 13.92 12.50 -15.18
N ARG A 204 12.62 12.55 -14.86
CA ARG A 204 11.88 13.81 -14.74
C ARG A 204 10.93 13.79 -13.55
N PRO A 205 10.80 14.90 -12.80
CA PRO A 205 9.78 15.00 -11.77
C PRO A 205 8.39 14.88 -12.43
N HIS A 206 7.51 14.10 -11.80
CA HIS A 206 6.12 14.01 -12.22
C HIS A 206 5.29 15.03 -11.45
N TYR A 207 4.53 15.83 -12.18
CA TYR A 207 3.67 16.86 -11.60
C TYR A 207 2.23 16.37 -11.57
N THR A 208 1.60 16.47 -10.41
CA THR A 208 0.18 16.19 -10.20
C THR A 208 -0.47 17.37 -9.49
N THR A 209 -1.76 17.28 -9.21
CA THR A 209 -2.47 18.27 -8.38
C THR A 209 -2.82 17.68 -7.02
N MET A 210 -2.76 18.50 -5.97
CA MET A 210 -3.21 18.17 -4.63
C MET A 210 -4.19 19.21 -4.12
N THR A 211 -5.20 18.77 -3.37
CA THR A 211 -6.15 19.65 -2.68
C THR A 211 -5.62 20.03 -1.30
N THR A 212 -5.36 21.31 -1.07
CA THR A 212 -4.94 21.85 0.24
C THR A 212 -6.03 21.69 1.28
N ARG A 213 -5.71 21.96 2.57
CA ARG A 213 -6.72 21.95 3.64
C ARG A 213 -7.83 22.96 3.39
N ASP A 214 -7.51 24.06 2.72
CA ASP A 214 -8.44 25.15 2.37
C ASP A 214 -9.26 24.86 1.11
N GLY A 215 -9.16 23.65 0.55
CA GLY A 215 -9.92 23.22 -0.64
C GLY A 215 -9.36 23.70 -1.98
N GLN A 216 -8.21 24.38 -2.01
CA GLN A 216 -7.57 24.84 -3.26
C GLN A 216 -6.73 23.73 -3.90
N ARG A 217 -6.75 23.63 -5.24
CA ARG A 217 -5.90 22.68 -5.98
C ARG A 217 -4.58 23.34 -6.37
N ILE A 218 -3.47 22.77 -5.92
CA ILE A 218 -2.11 23.25 -6.22
C ILE A 218 -1.31 22.19 -6.97
N PRO A 219 -0.42 22.58 -7.91
CA PRO A 219 0.50 21.64 -8.55
C PRO A 219 1.58 21.21 -7.56
N VAL A 220 1.85 19.92 -7.49
CA VAL A 220 2.86 19.33 -6.62
C VAL A 220 3.61 18.20 -7.33
N ILE A 221 4.80 17.87 -6.84
CA ILE A 221 5.58 16.73 -7.32
C ILE A 221 5.20 15.52 -6.45
N ASP A 222 4.71 14.44 -7.07
CA ASP A 222 4.32 13.20 -6.35
C ASP A 222 5.31 12.04 -6.51
N GLY A 223 6.37 12.24 -7.28
CA GLY A 223 7.42 11.28 -7.56
C GLY A 223 8.29 11.70 -8.73
N THR A 224 9.17 10.78 -9.16
CA THR A 224 10.00 10.95 -10.35
C THR A 224 9.72 9.79 -11.30
N LEU A 225 9.58 10.11 -12.58
CA LEU A 225 9.55 9.12 -13.65
C LEU A 225 10.96 8.76 -14.02
N TYR A 226 11.23 7.46 -14.06
CA TYR A 226 12.49 6.89 -14.49
C TYR A 226 12.25 6.04 -15.73
N ALA A 227 12.67 6.50 -16.90
CA ALA A 227 12.87 5.61 -18.03
C ALA A 227 14.16 4.83 -17.78
N ILE A 228 14.09 3.50 -17.71
CA ILE A 228 15.21 2.61 -17.39
C ILE A 228 15.51 1.76 -18.62
N ARG A 229 16.77 1.75 -19.05
CA ARG A 229 17.22 0.93 -20.17
C ARG A 229 17.14 -0.56 -19.83
N LEU A 230 16.65 -1.36 -20.77
CA LEU A 230 16.56 -2.83 -20.66
C LEU A 230 17.30 -3.57 -21.79
N GLN A 231 17.71 -2.87 -22.85
CA GLN A 231 18.46 -3.45 -23.97
C GLN A 231 19.81 -2.75 -24.17
N PRO A 232 20.89 -3.50 -24.46
CA PRO A 232 22.17 -2.92 -24.86
C PRO A 232 22.03 -2.02 -26.09
N GLY A 233 22.78 -0.92 -26.14
CA GLY A 233 22.77 0.03 -27.28
C GLY A 233 21.56 0.97 -27.33
N HIS A 234 20.52 0.76 -26.52
CA HIS A 234 19.43 1.72 -26.37
C HIS A 234 19.86 2.89 -25.46
N LYS A 235 19.22 4.05 -25.64
CA LYS A 235 19.32 5.18 -24.70
C LYS A 235 17.94 5.43 -24.12
N ALA A 236 17.82 5.33 -22.80
CA ALA A 236 16.56 5.59 -22.12
C ALA A 236 16.10 7.04 -22.38
N LYS A 237 14.80 7.21 -22.68
CA LYS A 237 14.21 8.53 -22.90
C LYS A 237 12.74 8.53 -22.52
N LEU A 238 12.31 9.51 -21.74
CA LEU A 238 10.90 9.73 -21.43
C LEU A 238 10.18 10.35 -22.63
N THR A 239 8.98 9.85 -22.90
CA THR A 239 8.10 10.38 -23.95
C THR A 239 7.10 11.36 -23.37
N TYR A 240 6.47 12.16 -24.23
CA TYR A 240 5.40 13.06 -23.80
C TYR A 240 4.22 12.28 -23.17
N GLN A 241 3.91 11.09 -23.68
CA GLN A 241 2.86 10.24 -23.12
C GLN A 241 3.19 9.81 -21.69
N ASP A 242 4.45 9.47 -21.41
CA ASP A 242 4.90 9.13 -20.06
C ASP A 242 4.73 10.33 -19.12
N LEU A 243 5.07 11.54 -19.56
CA LEU A 243 4.97 12.74 -18.73
C LEU A 243 3.52 13.19 -18.44
N ASN A 244 2.58 12.83 -19.31
CA ASN A 244 1.17 13.23 -19.21
C ASN A 244 0.25 12.14 -18.61
N ALA A 245 0.79 10.95 -18.35
CA ALA A 245 0.01 9.86 -17.78
C ALA A 245 -0.26 10.09 -16.29
N GLN A 246 -1.47 9.79 -15.82
CA GLN A 246 -1.80 9.86 -14.41
C GLN A 246 -1.35 8.56 -13.71
N TYR A 247 -0.26 8.61 -12.96
CA TYR A 247 0.26 7.43 -12.25
C TYR A 247 -0.41 7.21 -10.89
N ARG A 248 -0.88 8.28 -10.24
CA ARG A 248 -1.30 8.24 -8.83
C ARG A 248 -2.34 9.30 -8.50
N ASN A 249 -3.18 9.03 -7.50
CA ASN A 249 -4.12 10.01 -6.95
C ASN A 249 -3.64 10.46 -5.55
N LEU A 250 -2.94 11.59 -5.49
CA LEU A 250 -2.29 12.04 -4.26
C LEU A 250 -3.28 12.41 -3.14
N ASP A 251 -4.46 12.91 -3.50
CA ASP A 251 -5.51 13.25 -2.53
C ASP A 251 -6.07 11.99 -1.86
N GLU A 252 -6.36 10.96 -2.65
CA GLU A 252 -6.81 9.66 -2.16
C GLU A 252 -5.73 9.00 -1.29
N ASP A 253 -4.47 9.07 -1.70
CA ASP A 253 -3.39 8.46 -0.94
C ASP A 253 -3.10 9.19 0.37
N ARG A 254 -3.29 10.51 0.41
CA ARG A 254 -3.19 11.27 1.66
C ARG A 254 -4.31 10.87 2.62
N GLN A 255 -5.54 10.70 2.12
CA GLN A 255 -6.69 10.24 2.91
C GLN A 255 -6.48 8.81 3.41
N ALA A 256 -6.02 7.90 2.55
CA ALA A 256 -5.77 6.51 2.88
C ALA A 256 -4.44 6.28 3.64
N GLY A 257 -3.61 7.32 3.80
CA GLY A 257 -2.29 7.19 4.41
C GLY A 257 -1.26 6.41 3.59
N ARG A 258 -1.48 6.24 2.29
CA ARG A 258 -0.59 5.51 1.37
C ARG A 258 0.51 6.41 0.79
N THR A 259 1.15 7.23 1.63
CA THR A 259 2.19 8.19 1.20
C THR A 259 3.59 7.63 1.41
N ALA A 260 4.52 7.96 0.51
CA ALA A 260 5.94 7.62 0.65
C ALA A 260 6.52 8.07 2.00
N TRP A 261 6.13 9.26 2.47
CA TRP A 261 6.52 9.78 3.78
C TRP A 261 6.11 8.86 4.94
N LYS A 262 4.85 8.41 4.98
CA LYS A 262 4.37 7.46 6.01
C LYS A 262 5.12 6.13 5.97
N VAL A 263 5.50 5.66 4.78
CA VAL A 263 6.29 4.44 4.64
C VAL A 263 7.69 4.62 5.21
N VAL A 264 8.39 5.73 4.89
CA VAL A 264 9.71 6.02 5.47
C VAL A 264 9.62 6.11 6.99
N GLN A 265 8.65 6.87 7.51
CA GLN A 265 8.43 7.02 8.96
C GLN A 265 8.24 5.67 9.66
N ARG A 266 7.48 4.76 9.05
CA ARG A 266 7.27 3.41 9.60
C ARG A 266 8.53 2.56 9.53
N ALA A 267 9.33 2.71 8.49
CA ALA A 267 10.60 2.02 8.36
C ALA A 267 11.60 2.47 9.46
N GLU A 268 11.58 3.75 9.82
CA GLU A 268 12.35 4.29 10.95
C GLU A 268 11.87 3.71 12.28
N GLN A 269 10.56 3.68 12.53
CA GLN A 269 9.99 3.06 13.74
C GLN A 269 10.36 1.57 13.87
N LEU A 270 10.40 0.82 12.76
CA LEU A 270 10.84 -0.57 12.76
C LEU A 270 12.32 -0.71 13.16
N ALA A 271 13.18 0.20 12.67
CA ALA A 271 14.59 0.21 13.03
C ALA A 271 14.80 0.56 14.52
N GLU A 272 14.07 1.53 15.05
CA GLU A 272 14.09 1.88 16.47
C GLU A 272 13.63 0.71 17.34
N TRP A 273 12.57 0.01 16.94
CA TRP A 273 12.09 -1.19 17.62
C TRP A 273 13.11 -2.34 17.60
N GLU A 274 13.76 -2.58 16.46
CA GLU A 274 14.85 -3.57 16.35
C GLU A 274 16.02 -3.22 17.27
N ALA A 275 16.42 -1.95 17.31
CA ALA A 275 17.51 -1.47 18.17
C ALA A 275 17.17 -1.67 19.65
N ALA A 276 15.96 -1.25 20.08
CA ALA A 276 15.50 -1.44 21.46
C ALA A 276 15.41 -2.93 21.85
N LYS A 277 15.00 -3.80 20.91
CA LYS A 277 14.95 -5.25 21.14
C LYS A 277 16.35 -5.86 21.27
N ALA A 278 17.30 -5.40 20.45
CA ALA A 278 18.69 -5.84 20.52
C ALA A 278 19.37 -5.44 21.84
N GLU A 279 19.10 -4.22 22.33
CA GLU A 279 19.57 -3.77 23.64
C GLU A 279 19.02 -4.64 24.78
N ASN A 280 17.74 -4.99 24.74
CA ASN A 280 17.12 -5.88 25.72
C ASN A 280 17.64 -7.33 25.65
N ALA A 281 17.96 -7.83 24.45
CA ALA A 281 18.50 -9.18 24.25
C ALA A 281 19.93 -9.36 24.78
N ASN A 282 20.73 -8.29 24.80
CA ASN A 282 22.07 -8.30 25.38
C ASN A 282 22.08 -8.44 26.93
N GLY A 283 20.92 -8.48 27.58
CA GLY A 283 20.77 -8.75 29.02
C GLY A 283 20.67 -10.22 29.42
N VAL A 284 20.52 -11.16 28.48
CA VAL A 284 20.42 -12.60 28.75
C VAL A 284 21.42 -13.38 27.87
N PRO A 285 22.47 -14.00 28.43
CA PRO A 285 23.46 -14.71 27.64
C PRO A 285 22.94 -16.09 27.22
N ASP A 286 22.11 -16.15 26.18
CA ASP A 286 21.66 -17.42 25.59
C ASP A 286 22.47 -17.70 24.30
N ALA A 287 23.71 -18.14 24.51
CA ALA A 287 24.73 -18.30 23.47
C ALA A 287 24.45 -19.43 22.44
N GLU A 288 23.36 -20.18 22.55
CA GLU A 288 23.13 -21.41 21.77
C GLU A 288 22.15 -21.28 20.59
N LYS A 289 21.48 -20.14 20.37
CA LYS A 289 20.42 -20.03 19.33
C LYS A 289 20.77 -19.30 18.03
N ASN A 290 21.94 -18.67 17.93
CA ASN A 290 22.32 -17.97 16.71
C ASN A 290 23.05 -18.92 15.75
N MET A 291 22.28 -19.59 14.88
CA MET A 291 22.82 -20.31 13.72
C MET A 291 23.70 -19.36 12.89
N ARG A 292 24.99 -19.68 12.81
CA ARG A 292 25.99 -19.01 11.97
C ARG A 292 25.57 -19.15 10.50
N GLY A 293 25.16 -18.05 9.86
CA GLY A 293 25.01 -17.99 8.40
C GLY A 293 23.83 -17.16 7.87
N SER A 294 22.81 -16.88 8.67
CA SER A 294 21.72 -15.99 8.23
C SER A 294 22.15 -14.53 8.43
N THR A 295 22.66 -13.89 7.38
CA THR A 295 22.78 -12.43 7.36
C THR A 295 21.37 -11.85 7.31
N ALA A 296 20.73 -11.72 8.46
CA ALA A 296 19.44 -11.05 8.57
C ALA A 296 19.62 -9.62 8.02
N HIS A 297 19.01 -9.33 6.86
CA HIS A 297 18.90 -7.96 6.41
C HIS A 297 18.09 -7.19 7.47
N PRO A 298 18.51 -5.97 7.87
CA PRO A 298 17.76 -5.19 8.85
C PRO A 298 16.32 -5.01 8.37
N MET A 299 15.32 -5.19 9.25
CA MET A 299 13.90 -5.19 8.86
C MET A 299 13.52 -3.92 8.10
N LYS A 300 14.13 -2.77 8.45
CA LYS A 300 13.99 -1.50 7.71
C LYS A 300 14.27 -1.67 6.22
N ALA A 301 15.41 -2.26 5.85
CA ALA A 301 15.84 -2.37 4.46
C ALA A 301 14.99 -3.38 3.67
N GLN A 302 14.53 -4.46 4.31
CA GLN A 302 13.63 -5.43 3.69
C GLN A 302 12.24 -4.81 3.46
N TYR A 303 11.71 -4.13 4.47
CA TYR A 303 10.41 -3.45 4.40
C TYR A 303 10.39 -2.40 3.29
N LEU A 304 11.38 -1.50 3.24
CA LEU A 304 11.49 -0.49 2.20
C LEU A 304 11.61 -1.11 0.79
N LYS A 305 12.36 -2.21 0.65
CA LYS A 305 12.52 -2.92 -0.62
C LYS A 305 11.20 -3.50 -1.11
N ASP A 306 10.41 -4.10 -0.22
CA ASP A 306 9.13 -4.69 -0.58
C ASP A 306 8.08 -3.61 -0.89
N GLN A 307 8.11 -2.47 -0.19
CA GLN A 307 7.30 -1.31 -0.57
C GLN A 307 7.67 -0.78 -1.96
N LEU A 308 8.96 -0.65 -2.27
CA LEU A 308 9.39 -0.20 -3.59
C LEU A 308 8.99 -1.18 -4.70
N LYS A 309 9.04 -2.49 -4.46
CA LYS A 309 8.55 -3.51 -5.40
C LYS A 309 7.05 -3.35 -5.67
N ALA A 310 6.24 -3.20 -4.61
CA ALA A 310 4.81 -2.96 -4.74
C ALA A 310 4.53 -1.67 -5.52
N TRP A 311 5.25 -0.60 -5.19
CA TRP A 311 5.12 0.72 -5.82
C TRP A 311 5.50 0.69 -7.31
N ALA A 312 6.56 -0.05 -7.67
CA ALA A 312 7.01 -0.19 -9.05
C ALA A 312 5.96 -0.88 -9.94
N VAL A 313 5.11 -1.73 -9.36
CA VAL A 313 4.00 -2.39 -10.08
C VAL A 313 2.76 -1.49 -10.13
N THR A 314 2.38 -0.91 -8.99
CA THR A 314 1.22 -0.02 -8.87
C THR A 314 1.62 1.21 -8.05
N PRO A 315 1.81 2.38 -8.69
CA PRO A 315 2.19 3.58 -7.95
C PRO A 315 1.14 3.96 -6.91
N GLY A 316 1.59 4.32 -5.70
CA GLY A 316 0.70 4.60 -4.56
C GLY A 316 0.16 3.37 -3.84
N GLN A 317 0.41 2.15 -4.35
CA GLN A 317 0.13 0.93 -3.59
C GLN A 317 1.17 0.76 -2.50
N VAL A 318 0.80 1.14 -1.28
CA VAL A 318 1.52 0.76 -0.07
C VAL A 318 0.98 -0.59 0.35
N GLN A 319 1.83 -1.62 0.32
CA GLN A 319 1.50 -2.88 0.97
C GLN A 319 1.76 -2.66 2.45
N ASP A 320 0.73 -2.47 3.26
CA ASP A 320 0.97 -2.60 4.68
C ASP A 320 1.51 -4.03 4.91
N PRO A 321 2.67 -4.24 5.58
CA PRO A 321 3.13 -5.58 5.92
C PRO A 321 2.12 -6.28 6.86
N LEU A 322 1.10 -5.54 7.32
CA LEU A 322 -0.07 -6.02 8.05
C LEU A 322 -1.30 -6.29 7.17
N PHE A 323 -1.33 -5.95 5.87
CA PHE A 323 -2.51 -6.15 5.00
C PHE A 323 -2.49 -7.47 4.22
N ALA A 324 -1.30 -8.02 3.94
CA ALA A 324 -1.14 -9.41 3.54
C ALA A 324 -0.89 -10.34 4.74
N ASP A 325 -0.90 -9.76 5.94
CA ASP A 325 -1.12 -10.54 7.14
C ASP A 325 -2.63 -10.79 7.17
N PRO A 326 -3.12 -12.05 7.10
CA PRO A 326 -4.44 -12.31 7.68
C PRO A 326 -4.38 -11.65 9.06
N ARG A 327 -5.30 -10.72 9.39
CA ARG A 327 -5.35 -10.03 10.69
C ARG A 327 -4.81 -10.99 11.72
N ILE A 328 -3.63 -10.71 12.29
CA ILE A 328 -3.13 -11.51 13.40
C ILE A 328 -4.18 -11.26 14.47
N PHE A 329 -5.20 -12.11 14.54
CA PHE A 329 -5.92 -12.32 15.76
C PHE A 329 -4.81 -12.53 16.80
N SER A 330 -4.88 -11.87 17.94
CA SER A 330 -4.00 -12.26 19.05
C SER A 330 -4.05 -13.79 19.20
N THR A 331 -2.98 -14.44 19.68
CA THR A 331 -3.00 -15.90 19.91
C THR A 331 -4.27 -16.33 20.64
N GLU A 332 -4.75 -15.49 21.56
CA GLU A 332 -6.00 -15.64 22.31
C GLU A 332 -7.26 -15.52 21.42
N GLU A 333 -7.36 -14.51 20.56
CA GLU A 333 -8.49 -14.33 19.64
C GLU A 333 -8.56 -15.44 18.56
N LEU A 334 -7.40 -15.95 18.11
CA LEU A 334 -7.33 -16.99 17.08
C LEU A 334 -7.67 -18.37 17.67
N GLU A 335 -7.24 -18.64 18.90
CA GLU A 335 -7.67 -19.81 19.68
C GLU A 335 -9.18 -19.79 19.94
N GLU A 336 -9.76 -18.61 20.20
CA GLU A 336 -11.21 -18.48 20.38
C GLU A 336 -11.98 -18.60 19.06
N ALA A 337 -11.42 -18.16 17.94
CA ALA A 337 -12.09 -18.19 16.63
C ALA A 337 -12.01 -19.56 15.92
N VAL A 338 -10.93 -20.32 16.13
CA VAL A 338 -10.67 -21.58 15.41
C VAL A 338 -10.99 -22.77 16.31
N LYS A 339 -12.23 -23.26 16.25
CA LYS A 339 -12.72 -24.33 17.13
C LYS A 339 -12.83 -25.68 16.43
N THR A 340 -12.94 -25.69 15.11
CA THR A 340 -13.25 -26.89 14.34
C THR A 340 -12.18 -27.22 13.31
N VAL A 341 -12.18 -28.48 12.84
CA VAL A 341 -11.31 -28.91 11.73
C VAL A 341 -11.61 -28.09 10.46
N GLN A 342 -12.89 -27.75 10.25
CA GLN A 342 -13.34 -26.95 9.12
C GLN A 342 -12.76 -25.52 9.15
N ASP A 343 -12.66 -24.91 10.32
CA ASP A 343 -12.04 -23.58 10.46
C ASP A 343 -10.57 -23.61 10.06
N VAL A 344 -9.85 -24.66 10.48
CA VAL A 344 -8.46 -24.85 10.05
C VAL A 344 -8.35 -25.06 8.54
N ILE A 345 -9.26 -25.84 7.93
CA ILE A 345 -9.30 -26.04 6.48
C ILE A 345 -9.46 -24.70 5.74
N TYR A 346 -10.35 -23.83 6.21
CA TYR A 346 -10.54 -22.51 5.61
C TYR A 346 -9.34 -21.59 5.79
N LEU A 347 -8.56 -21.75 6.87
CA LEU A 347 -7.39 -20.93 7.15
C LEU A 347 -6.08 -21.47 6.55
N LEU A 348 -6.02 -22.73 6.13
CA LEU A 348 -4.81 -23.31 5.53
C LEU A 348 -4.23 -22.50 4.36
N PRO A 349 -5.02 -21.93 3.42
CA PRO A 349 -4.48 -21.08 2.36
C PRO A 349 -3.75 -19.85 2.88
N THR A 350 -4.13 -19.33 4.05
CA THR A 350 -3.51 -18.13 4.64
C THR A 350 -2.07 -18.39 5.09
N VAL A 351 -1.67 -19.66 5.29
CA VAL A 351 -0.27 -20.05 5.51
C VAL A 351 0.61 -19.65 4.32
N ALA A 352 0.09 -19.77 3.10
CA ALA A 352 0.82 -19.37 1.89
C ALA A 352 0.93 -17.86 1.74
N GLU A 353 -0.08 -17.13 2.21
CA GLU A 353 -0.16 -15.66 2.14
C GLU A 353 0.62 -14.98 3.28
N SER A 354 0.80 -15.67 4.41
CA SER A 354 1.46 -15.13 5.60
C SER A 354 2.96 -14.85 5.40
N ASP A 355 3.44 -13.81 6.08
CA ASP A 355 4.87 -13.44 6.08
C ASP A 355 5.76 -14.54 6.65
N ALA A 356 6.99 -14.66 6.14
CA ALA A 356 7.93 -15.70 6.54
C ALA A 356 8.21 -15.72 8.06
N ASN A 357 8.21 -14.55 8.72
CA ASN A 357 8.46 -14.44 10.16
C ASN A 357 7.25 -14.86 11.02
N LYS A 358 6.05 -14.82 10.46
CA LYS A 358 4.78 -15.07 11.16
C LYS A 358 4.18 -16.44 10.85
N ARG A 359 4.57 -17.02 9.72
CA ARG A 359 4.09 -18.33 9.27
C ARG A 359 4.30 -19.41 10.33
N ALA A 360 5.44 -19.39 11.03
CA ALA A 360 5.74 -20.38 12.07
C ALA A 360 4.76 -20.29 13.26
N ALA A 361 4.40 -19.06 13.66
CA ALA A 361 3.39 -18.84 14.70
C ALA A 361 2.01 -19.27 14.23
N LEU A 362 1.60 -18.88 13.01
CA LEU A 362 0.32 -19.30 12.42
C LEU A 362 0.19 -20.82 12.36
N VAL A 363 1.25 -21.54 11.97
CA VAL A 363 1.23 -23.00 11.97
C VAL A 363 1.24 -23.62 13.35
N GLY A 364 1.88 -22.98 14.32
CA GLY A 364 1.71 -23.34 15.73
C GLY A 364 0.26 -23.26 16.18
N ILE A 365 -0.42 -22.17 15.85
CA ILE A 365 -1.83 -21.96 16.23
C ILE A 365 -2.74 -22.96 15.52
N LEU A 366 -2.63 -23.09 14.18
CA LEU A 366 -3.42 -24.04 13.41
C LEU A 366 -3.19 -25.48 13.87
N GLY A 367 -1.95 -25.86 14.19
CA GLY A 367 -1.65 -27.19 14.73
C GLY A 367 -2.23 -27.44 16.12
N THR A 368 -2.31 -26.39 16.95
CA THR A 368 -2.95 -26.43 18.28
C THR A 368 -4.46 -26.57 18.16
N ALA A 369 -5.08 -25.73 17.33
CA ALA A 369 -6.52 -25.79 17.06
C ALA A 369 -6.93 -27.14 16.47
N LEU A 370 -6.11 -27.71 15.57
CA LEU A 370 -6.38 -29.02 14.99
C LEU A 370 -6.26 -30.15 16.02
N ALA A 371 -5.29 -30.08 16.93
CA ALA A 371 -5.13 -31.03 18.02
C ALA A 371 -6.34 -31.00 18.96
N HIS A 372 -6.82 -29.81 19.35
CA HIS A 372 -8.01 -29.65 20.17
C HIS A 372 -9.29 -30.10 19.45
N ALA A 373 -9.49 -29.69 18.20
CA ALA A 373 -10.69 -30.05 17.42
C ALA A 373 -10.81 -31.57 17.18
N LEU A 374 -9.69 -32.28 17.15
CA LEU A 374 -9.62 -33.73 16.98
C LEU A 374 -9.51 -34.50 18.30
N GLU A 375 -9.52 -33.82 19.46
CA GLU A 375 -9.30 -34.41 20.78
C GLU A 375 -7.98 -35.23 20.86
N ASP A 376 -6.93 -34.70 20.22
CA ASP A 376 -5.62 -35.34 19.99
C ASP A 376 -4.45 -34.41 20.37
N ASP A 377 -4.49 -33.88 21.60
CA ASP A 377 -3.54 -32.90 22.11
C ASP A 377 -2.07 -33.39 22.05
N HIS A 378 -1.85 -34.70 22.21
CA HIS A 378 -0.52 -35.31 22.18
C HIS A 378 0.12 -35.28 20.78
N SER A 379 -0.67 -35.09 19.72
CA SER A 379 -0.20 -35.05 18.33
C SER A 379 0.00 -33.64 17.79
N GLN A 380 -0.10 -32.58 18.62
CA GLN A 380 0.08 -31.18 18.23
C GLN A 380 1.35 -30.94 17.38
N ARG A 381 2.51 -31.40 17.85
CA ARG A 381 3.78 -31.26 17.12
C ARG A 381 3.76 -31.95 15.76
N TRP A 382 3.05 -33.06 15.65
CA TRP A 382 2.89 -33.77 14.39
C TRP A 382 2.00 -32.98 13.42
N TYR A 383 0.90 -32.38 13.88
CA TYR A 383 0.05 -31.52 13.05
C TYR A 383 0.81 -30.30 12.53
N CYS A 384 1.58 -29.61 13.38
CA CYS A 384 2.45 -28.51 12.93
C CYS A 384 3.40 -28.96 11.81
N LYS A 385 4.03 -30.13 11.97
CA LYS A 385 4.92 -30.71 10.96
C LYS A 385 4.17 -31.06 9.67
N ALA A 386 2.96 -31.58 9.76
CA ALA A 386 2.13 -31.92 8.60
C ALA A 386 1.78 -30.67 7.78
N ILE A 387 1.41 -29.56 8.44
CA ILE A 387 1.13 -28.28 7.79
C ILE A 387 2.41 -27.72 7.14
N TRP A 388 3.57 -27.83 7.81
CA TRP A 388 4.87 -27.46 7.23
C TRP A 388 5.25 -28.26 5.99
N ASN A 389 5.03 -29.57 6.01
CA ASN A 389 5.29 -30.41 4.85
C ASN A 389 4.35 -30.08 3.68
N ALA A 390 3.07 -29.79 3.98
CA ALA A 390 2.09 -29.37 3.00
C ALA A 390 2.48 -28.02 2.36
N TRP A 391 2.95 -27.06 3.16
CA TRP A 391 3.49 -25.79 2.67
C TRP A 391 4.72 -25.99 1.78
N ASN A 392 5.69 -26.81 2.20
CA ASN A 392 6.88 -27.08 1.37
C ASN A 392 6.49 -27.71 0.02
N ALA A 393 5.53 -28.65 0.03
CA ALA A 393 5.00 -29.23 -1.20
C ALA A 393 4.26 -28.20 -2.07
N GLU A 394 3.57 -27.22 -1.49
CA GLU A 394 2.97 -26.09 -2.20
C GLU A 394 4.02 -25.23 -2.90
N VAL A 395 5.11 -24.87 -2.21
CA VAL A 395 6.24 -24.08 -2.77
C VAL A 395 6.91 -24.80 -3.93
N GLU A 396 6.97 -26.14 -3.88
CA GLU A 396 7.48 -26.98 -4.96
C GLU A 396 6.47 -27.18 -6.11
N GLY A 397 5.27 -26.58 -6.02
CA GLY A 397 4.23 -26.65 -7.06
C GLY A 397 3.42 -27.95 -7.05
N ARG A 398 3.43 -28.71 -5.95
CA ARG A 398 2.72 -30.00 -5.80
C ARG A 398 1.32 -29.87 -5.17
N GLY A 399 0.86 -28.65 -4.85
CA GLY A 399 -0.47 -28.40 -4.30
C GLY A 399 -0.68 -28.98 -2.89
N GLY A 400 0.37 -29.02 -2.07
CA GLY A 400 0.36 -29.73 -0.78
C GLY A 400 -0.67 -29.21 0.23
N LEU A 401 -0.97 -27.90 0.24
CA LEU A 401 -2.00 -27.35 1.14
C LEU A 401 -3.40 -27.80 0.74
N GLN A 402 -3.67 -27.88 -0.57
CA GLN A 402 -4.95 -28.38 -1.09
C GLN A 402 -5.15 -29.86 -0.77
N VAL A 403 -4.08 -30.67 -0.90
CA VAL A 403 -4.10 -32.09 -0.52
C VAL A 403 -4.38 -32.25 0.97
N LEU A 404 -3.69 -31.50 1.83
CA LEU A 404 -3.92 -31.54 3.27
C LEU A 404 -5.37 -31.16 3.64
N ALA A 405 -5.89 -30.08 3.05
CA ALA A 405 -7.27 -29.63 3.25
C ALA A 405 -8.29 -30.74 2.89
N ALA A 406 -8.11 -31.40 1.74
CA ALA A 406 -8.98 -32.49 1.31
C ALA A 406 -8.95 -33.69 2.27
N GLN A 407 -7.76 -34.06 2.75
CA GLN A 407 -7.62 -35.18 3.69
C GLN A 407 -8.18 -34.85 5.08
N LEU A 408 -8.06 -33.60 5.53
CA LEU A 408 -8.70 -33.12 6.76
C LEU A 408 -10.22 -33.12 6.64
N ALA A 409 -10.76 -32.67 5.51
CA ALA A 409 -12.21 -32.72 5.27
C ALA A 409 -12.74 -34.16 5.33
N ARG A 410 -12.01 -35.11 4.73
CA ARG A 410 -12.39 -36.52 4.82
C ARG A 410 -12.27 -37.08 6.23
N LEU A 411 -11.20 -36.71 6.95
CA LEU A 411 -11.00 -37.13 8.35
C LEU A 411 -12.14 -36.66 9.25
N ASP A 412 -12.62 -35.44 9.06
CA ASP A 412 -13.75 -34.90 9.82
C ASP A 412 -15.03 -35.70 9.55
N VAL A 413 -15.30 -36.05 8.29
CA VAL A 413 -16.42 -36.95 7.93
C VAL A 413 -16.28 -38.32 8.59
N ASP A 414 -15.11 -38.95 8.56
CA ASP A 414 -14.93 -40.27 9.18
C ASP A 414 -15.10 -40.23 10.70
N ARG A 415 -14.77 -39.11 11.35
CA ARG A 415 -14.99 -38.92 12.79
C ARG A 415 -16.48 -39.00 13.12
N HIS A 416 -17.32 -38.39 12.29
CA HIS A 416 -18.77 -38.44 12.42
C HIS A 416 -19.33 -39.83 12.07
N GLU A 417 -18.75 -40.53 11.08
CA GLU A 417 -19.20 -41.87 10.67
C GLU A 417 -18.79 -42.97 11.66
N TRP A 418 -17.60 -42.89 12.26
CA TRP A 418 -17.01 -44.01 13.02
C TRP A 418 -17.10 -43.87 14.55
N GLY A 419 -17.67 -42.77 15.06
CA GLY A 419 -18.07 -42.56 16.46
C GLY A 419 -16.97 -42.59 17.54
N SER A 420 -15.82 -43.21 17.30
CA SER A 420 -14.71 -43.34 18.26
C SER A 420 -13.34 -43.52 17.57
N LEU A 421 -12.97 -42.60 16.68
CA LEU A 421 -11.65 -42.62 16.05
C LEU A 421 -10.54 -42.29 17.07
N LYS A 422 -9.88 -43.33 17.62
CA LYS A 422 -8.88 -43.18 18.69
C LYS A 422 -7.56 -42.51 18.28
N ARG A 423 -7.22 -42.49 16.99
CA ARG A 423 -5.91 -42.02 16.49
C ARG A 423 -6.05 -41.23 15.18
N PRO A 424 -6.60 -40.01 15.20
CA PRO A 424 -6.83 -39.22 14.00
C PRO A 424 -5.53 -38.87 13.26
N ALA A 425 -4.46 -38.50 13.97
CA ALA A 425 -3.15 -38.23 13.37
C ALA A 425 -2.59 -39.43 12.57
N ALA A 426 -2.75 -40.66 13.08
CA ALA A 426 -2.25 -41.85 12.41
C ALA A 426 -3.01 -42.14 11.11
N LEU A 427 -4.33 -41.95 11.10
CA LEU A 427 -5.16 -42.10 9.90
C LEU A 427 -4.81 -41.03 8.86
N LEU A 428 -4.66 -39.77 9.30
CA LEU A 428 -4.28 -38.68 8.41
C LEU A 428 -2.89 -38.91 7.80
N ASN A 429 -1.92 -39.36 8.59
CA ASN A 429 -0.58 -39.70 8.10
C ASN A 429 -0.61 -40.82 7.05
N ALA A 430 -1.42 -41.86 7.28
CA ALA A 430 -1.57 -42.95 6.32
C ALA A 430 -2.11 -42.46 4.97
N ARG A 431 -3.05 -41.51 4.99
CA ARG A 431 -3.63 -40.90 3.79
C ARG A 431 -2.68 -39.97 3.06
N LEU A 432 -1.96 -39.12 3.80
CA LEU A 432 -0.98 -38.20 3.22
C LEU A 432 0.22 -38.92 2.58
N ARG A 433 0.46 -40.19 2.92
CA ARG A 433 1.46 -41.03 2.22
C ARG A 433 0.95 -41.67 0.94
N ALA A 434 -0.37 -41.82 0.82
CA ALA A 434 -1.02 -42.46 -0.32
C ALA A 434 -1.43 -41.46 -1.41
N ALA A 435 -1.67 -40.20 -1.02
CA ALA A 435 -1.83 -39.05 -1.91
C ALA A 435 -0.47 -38.54 -2.39
#